data_AF-A0A7X5ECR9-F1
#
_entry.id   AF-A0A7X5ECR9-F1
#
_cell.length_a   1.000
_cell.length_b   1.000
_cell.length_c   1.000
_cell.angle_alpha   90.00
_cell.angle_beta   90.00
_cell.angle_gamma   90.00
#
_symmetry.space_group_name_H-M   'P 1'
#
loop_
_entity.id
_entity.type
_entity.pdbx_description
1 polymer ?
#
loop_
_entity_poly.entity_id
_entity_poly.type
_entity_poly.pdbx_seq_one_letter_code
_entity_poly.pdbx_strand_id
1 'polypeptide(L)'
;MAIDTEKIIRQRINFPDAFFRDEIREGFFIEKKMKHAWAAQMEVLREMDRICKKNGIRYFADSGTLLGAVRHKGFIPWDDDIDIAMLREDYLKFFSVAEKELPDGWQILDIAHGSDQLFGRITNGDKYDSCAEHMLRFHGCPYVVGIDIFPIDNVPSSEEEERVWYIILKYLQGLIYRLSVDREAWRAEDMKEDIKKVEEICHVKLFQNKSLKFQLANLIDGLVQVYRTEEAEELELAVFDIARDVRYKYKRSWYEESILTPFENIMIPIPAGYHGVLSVLYGNDYMVPKREGGDHEYPFYKKQDLELQKLHIERKENGNNHAEF
;
A
#
# COMPACT_ATOMS: atom_id res chain seq x y z
N MET A 1 7.41 -31.50 -10.77
CA MET A 1 8.72 -31.37 -10.07
C MET A 1 8.48 -31.68 -8.60
N ALA A 2 9.42 -32.35 -7.92
CA ALA A 2 9.32 -32.49 -6.46
C ALA A 2 9.52 -31.11 -5.82
N ILE A 3 8.67 -30.77 -4.84
CA ILE A 3 8.80 -29.53 -4.06
C ILE A 3 10.09 -29.63 -3.23
N ASP A 4 10.99 -28.67 -3.39
CA ASP A 4 12.22 -28.58 -2.58
C ASP A 4 11.90 -27.88 -1.24
N THR A 5 11.28 -28.65 -0.35
CA THR A 5 10.83 -28.21 0.97
C THR A 5 11.97 -27.60 1.80
N GLU A 6 13.18 -28.18 1.74
CA GLU A 6 14.32 -27.67 2.50
C GLU A 6 14.75 -26.29 2.03
N LYS A 7 14.81 -26.09 0.71
CA LYS A 7 15.16 -24.78 0.14
C LYS A 7 14.16 -23.71 0.57
N ILE A 8 12.87 -24.00 0.50
CA ILE A 8 11.81 -23.05 0.90
C ILE A 8 11.95 -22.69 2.38
N ILE A 9 12.14 -23.69 3.26
CA ILE A 9 12.28 -23.46 4.70
C ILE A 9 13.53 -22.63 5.03
N ARG A 10 14.67 -22.89 4.37
CA ARG A 10 15.90 -22.10 4.59
C ARG A 10 15.76 -20.67 4.08
N GLN A 11 14.93 -20.48 3.06
CA GLN A 11 14.72 -19.20 2.43
C GLN A 11 13.53 -18.43 3.00
N ARG A 12 12.78 -18.89 4.01
CA ARG A 12 11.67 -18.14 4.64
C ARG A 12 12.08 -17.55 5.99
N ILE A 13 11.32 -16.59 6.49
CA ILE A 13 11.49 -16.02 7.83
C ILE A 13 11.12 -17.09 8.86
N ASN A 14 11.92 -17.21 9.93
CA ASN A 14 11.65 -18.18 10.99
C ASN A 14 10.86 -17.56 12.14
N PHE A 15 9.69 -18.12 12.43
CA PHE A 15 8.84 -17.74 13.54
C PHE A 15 8.86 -18.83 14.62
N PRO A 16 8.83 -18.48 15.91
CA PRO A 16 8.58 -19.45 16.96
C PRO A 16 7.14 -19.98 16.87
N ASP A 17 6.91 -21.26 17.18
CA ASP A 17 5.57 -21.87 17.13
C ASP A 17 4.51 -21.12 17.95
N ALA A 18 4.94 -20.41 19.01
CA ALA A 18 4.06 -19.58 19.82
C ALA A 18 3.45 -18.39 19.05
N PHE A 19 4.10 -17.91 17.98
CA PHE A 19 3.60 -16.81 17.17
C PHE A 19 2.28 -17.14 16.47
N PHE A 20 2.08 -18.40 16.07
CA PHE A 20 0.91 -18.86 15.33
C PHE A 20 -0.27 -19.29 16.23
N ARG A 21 -0.26 -18.87 17.50
CA ARG A 21 -1.36 -19.13 18.43
C ARG A 21 -2.24 -17.90 18.54
N ASP A 22 -3.50 -18.13 18.92
CA ASP A 22 -4.38 -17.03 19.30
C ASP A 22 -3.74 -16.23 20.44
N GLU A 23 -3.85 -14.90 20.39
CA GLU A 23 -3.23 -13.99 21.35
C GLU A 23 -4.23 -12.93 21.79
N ILE A 24 -4.21 -12.56 23.07
CA ILE A 24 -4.85 -11.31 23.52
C ILE A 24 -3.75 -10.29 23.76
N ARG A 25 -3.68 -9.26 22.91
CA ARG A 25 -2.72 -8.15 23.02
C ARG A 25 -3.48 -6.87 23.31
N GLU A 26 -3.15 -6.22 24.43
CA GLU A 26 -3.83 -5.00 24.89
C GLU A 26 -5.36 -5.13 24.99
N GLY A 27 -5.88 -6.33 25.30
CA GLY A 27 -7.32 -6.59 25.37
C GLY A 27 -8.02 -6.68 24.02
N PHE A 28 -7.27 -6.86 22.93
CA PHE A 28 -7.77 -7.20 21.60
C PHE A 28 -7.42 -8.65 21.27
N PHE A 29 -8.39 -9.41 20.75
CA PHE A 29 -8.21 -10.81 20.38
C PHE A 29 -7.68 -10.91 18.95
N ILE A 30 -6.49 -11.47 18.81
CA ILE A 30 -5.82 -11.75 17.54
C ILE A 30 -5.97 -13.24 17.26
N GLU A 31 -6.74 -13.57 16.24
CA GLU A 31 -6.89 -14.94 15.77
C GLU A 31 -5.58 -15.43 15.16
N LYS A 32 -5.25 -16.72 15.34
CA LYS A 32 -4.11 -17.39 14.68
C LYS A 32 -4.08 -17.15 13.17
N LYS A 33 -5.25 -17.02 12.54
CA LYS A 33 -5.40 -16.74 11.12
C LYS A 33 -4.74 -15.41 10.73
N MET A 34 -4.92 -14.39 11.56
CA MET A 34 -4.24 -13.11 11.38
C MET A 34 -2.71 -13.25 11.55
N LYS A 35 -2.26 -14.07 12.50
CA LYS A 35 -0.82 -14.37 12.66
C LYS A 35 -0.21 -14.97 11.40
N HIS A 36 -0.90 -15.92 10.77
CA HIS A 36 -0.47 -16.48 9.48
C HIS A 36 -0.45 -15.42 8.37
N ALA A 37 -1.44 -14.53 8.32
CA ALA A 37 -1.47 -13.43 7.36
C ALA A 37 -0.32 -12.43 7.57
N TRP A 38 -0.05 -12.00 8.81
CA TRP A 38 1.10 -11.16 9.15
C TRP A 38 2.43 -11.81 8.75
N ALA A 39 2.61 -13.11 9.04
CA ALA A 39 3.80 -13.85 8.60
C ALA A 39 3.97 -13.84 7.08
N ALA A 40 2.87 -14.04 6.33
CA ALA A 40 2.90 -13.99 4.87
C ALA A 40 3.22 -12.59 4.33
N GLN A 41 2.69 -11.53 4.93
CA GLN A 41 3.04 -10.15 4.55
C GLN A 41 4.51 -9.82 4.81
N MET A 42 5.07 -10.32 5.92
CA MET A 42 6.51 -10.16 6.19
C MET A 42 7.38 -10.90 5.15
N GLU A 43 6.91 -12.00 4.56
CA GLU A 43 7.58 -12.64 3.42
C GLU A 43 7.57 -11.74 2.17
N VAL A 44 6.45 -11.05 1.90
CA VAL A 44 6.33 -10.05 0.82
C VAL A 44 7.27 -8.87 1.06
N LEU A 45 7.24 -8.30 2.26
CA LEU A 45 8.13 -7.21 2.66
C LEU A 45 9.61 -7.59 2.53
N ARG A 46 9.98 -8.81 2.90
CA ARG A 46 11.37 -9.26 2.78
C ARG A 46 11.81 -9.42 1.33
N GLU A 47 10.94 -9.86 0.43
CA GLU A 47 11.26 -9.93 -0.99
C GLU A 47 11.46 -8.51 -1.57
N MET A 48 10.60 -7.56 -1.18
CA MET A 48 10.78 -6.14 -1.49
C MET A 48 12.12 -5.61 -0.96
N ASP A 49 12.44 -5.87 0.31
CA ASP A 49 13.69 -5.46 0.96
C ASP A 49 14.92 -6.04 0.25
N ARG A 50 14.87 -7.30 -0.21
CA ARG A 50 15.93 -7.90 -1.03
C ARG A 50 16.18 -7.10 -2.31
N ILE A 51 15.10 -6.75 -3.02
CA ILE A 51 15.17 -5.95 -4.25
C ILE A 51 15.72 -4.55 -3.94
N CYS A 52 15.24 -3.92 -2.87
CA CYS A 52 15.67 -2.60 -2.45
C CYS A 52 17.16 -2.56 -2.10
N LYS A 53 17.64 -3.51 -1.27
CA LYS A 53 19.05 -3.63 -0.87
C LYS A 53 19.95 -3.88 -2.08
N LYS A 54 19.56 -4.77 -2.98
CA LYS A 54 20.32 -5.07 -4.19
C LYS A 54 20.49 -3.85 -5.10
N ASN A 55 19.46 -3.00 -5.18
CA ASN A 55 19.42 -1.85 -6.08
C ASN A 55 19.76 -0.51 -5.39
N GLY A 56 20.08 -0.51 -4.10
CA GLY A 56 20.34 0.70 -3.32
C GLY A 56 19.14 1.65 -3.35
N ILE A 57 17.96 1.12 -3.04
CA ILE A 57 16.70 1.86 -2.92
C ILE A 57 16.36 1.97 -1.45
N ARG A 58 16.00 3.16 -1.00
CA ARG A 58 15.59 3.38 0.39
C ARG A 58 14.08 3.32 0.52
N TYR A 59 13.61 2.70 1.59
CA TYR A 59 12.22 2.72 2.00
C TYR A 59 12.13 2.86 3.52
N PHE A 60 10.94 3.20 3.99
CA PHE A 60 10.64 3.41 5.39
C PHE A 60 9.32 2.74 5.74
N ALA A 61 9.19 2.16 6.94
CA ALA A 61 7.87 1.89 7.50
C ALA A 61 7.09 3.20 7.58
N ASP A 62 5.80 3.14 7.28
CA ASP A 62 4.92 4.31 7.33
C ASP A 62 3.62 4.00 8.09
N SER A 63 2.83 5.03 8.39
CA SER A 63 1.47 4.89 8.93
C SER A 63 1.35 3.89 10.11
N GLY A 64 0.45 2.91 10.04
CA GLY A 64 0.22 1.93 11.11
C GLY A 64 1.44 1.07 11.39
N THR A 65 2.19 0.73 10.34
CA THR A 65 3.42 -0.05 10.42
C THR A 65 4.54 0.69 11.15
N LEU A 66 4.74 1.99 10.85
CA LEU A 66 5.70 2.84 11.57
C LEU A 66 5.33 2.95 13.05
N LEU A 67 4.07 3.22 13.33
CA LEU A 67 3.58 3.33 14.70
C LEU A 67 3.74 2.01 15.46
N GLY A 68 3.44 0.87 14.82
CA GLY A 68 3.65 -0.47 15.35
C GLY A 68 5.12 -0.76 15.65
N ALA A 69 6.04 -0.45 14.73
CA ALA A 69 7.49 -0.62 14.96
C ALA A 69 7.98 0.19 16.18
N VAL A 70 7.52 1.44 16.31
CA VAL A 70 7.95 2.33 17.39
C VAL A 70 7.33 1.93 18.74
N ARG A 71 6.03 1.69 18.77
CA ARG A 71 5.25 1.48 20.01
C ARG A 71 5.18 0.02 20.45
N HIS A 72 4.94 -0.89 19.51
CA HIS A 72 4.66 -2.30 19.78
C HIS A 72 5.84 -3.24 19.45
N LYS A 73 6.85 -2.75 18.72
CA LYS A 73 7.94 -3.57 18.17
C LYS A 73 7.41 -4.66 17.23
N GLY A 74 6.34 -4.37 16.51
CA GLY A 74 5.60 -5.30 15.67
C GLY A 74 4.25 -4.72 15.26
N PHE A 75 3.31 -5.58 14.87
CA PHE A 75 1.98 -5.11 14.47
C PHE A 75 1.22 -4.51 15.64
N ILE A 76 0.45 -3.46 15.34
CA ILE A 76 -0.61 -2.98 16.22
C ILE A 76 -1.68 -4.09 16.28
N PRO A 77 -2.26 -4.41 17.45
CA PRO A 77 -3.12 -5.59 17.59
C PRO A 77 -4.32 -5.65 16.63
N TRP A 78 -4.86 -4.49 16.26
CA TRP A 78 -6.06 -4.32 15.42
C TRP A 78 -5.73 -3.83 14.01
N ASP A 79 -4.49 -4.05 13.58
CA ASP A 79 -3.96 -3.67 12.27
C ASP A 79 -3.67 -4.92 11.44
N ASP A 80 -3.84 -4.86 10.12
CA ASP A 80 -3.82 -6.06 9.27
C ASP A 80 -3.03 -5.94 7.98
N ASP A 81 -2.38 -4.82 7.73
CA ASP A 81 -1.53 -4.59 6.56
C ASP A 81 -0.11 -4.10 6.94
N ILE A 82 0.73 -3.98 5.91
CA ILE A 82 2.05 -3.36 5.99
C ILE A 82 2.08 -2.18 5.01
N ASP A 83 2.33 -1.00 5.58
CA ASP A 83 2.53 0.25 4.85
C ASP A 83 4.01 0.62 4.88
N ILE A 84 4.56 0.89 3.69
CA ILE A 84 5.88 1.50 3.56
C ILE A 84 5.79 2.73 2.68
N ALA A 85 6.72 3.66 2.88
CA ALA A 85 6.87 4.85 2.08
C ALA A 85 8.26 4.93 1.45
N MET A 86 8.33 5.52 0.26
CA MET A 86 9.56 5.78 -0.49
C MET A 86 9.54 7.22 -0.98
N LEU A 87 10.69 7.89 -0.97
CA LEU A 87 10.81 9.15 -1.74
C LEU A 87 10.49 8.87 -3.21
N ARG A 88 9.87 9.81 -3.91
CA ARG A 88 9.38 9.60 -5.28
C ARG A 88 10.41 8.98 -6.23
N GLU A 89 11.67 9.37 -6.13
CA GLU A 89 12.73 8.81 -6.98
C GLU A 89 13.01 7.33 -6.68
N ASP A 90 13.07 6.97 -5.39
CA ASP A 90 13.19 5.58 -4.93
C ASP A 90 11.97 4.75 -5.32
N TYR A 91 10.76 5.32 -5.22
CA TYR A 91 9.51 4.70 -5.66
C TYR A 91 9.55 4.33 -7.15
N LEU A 92 9.89 5.31 -8.01
CA LEU A 92 9.99 5.08 -9.46
C LEU A 92 11.08 4.07 -9.80
N LYS A 93 12.23 4.16 -9.11
CA LYS A 93 13.34 3.21 -9.29
C LYS A 93 12.93 1.80 -8.89
N PHE A 94 12.21 1.62 -7.78
CA PHE A 94 11.71 0.33 -7.33
C PHE A 94 10.82 -0.34 -8.37
N PHE A 95 9.77 0.33 -8.84
CA PHE A 95 8.87 -0.28 -9.82
C PHE A 95 9.54 -0.53 -11.18
N SER A 96 10.55 0.26 -11.55
CA SER A 96 11.35 0.01 -12.78
C SER A 96 12.17 -1.29 -12.75
N VAL A 97 12.51 -1.80 -11.56
CA VAL A 97 13.29 -3.04 -11.40
C VAL A 97 12.44 -4.20 -10.88
N ALA A 98 11.37 -3.93 -10.13
CA ALA A 98 10.54 -4.94 -9.49
C ALA A 98 9.92 -5.90 -10.50
N GLU A 99 9.46 -5.43 -11.66
CA GLU A 99 8.85 -6.26 -12.70
C GLU A 99 9.76 -7.44 -13.13
N LYS A 100 11.08 -7.22 -13.13
CA LYS A 100 12.06 -8.23 -13.55
C LYS A 100 12.62 -9.06 -12.40
N GLU A 101 12.43 -8.61 -11.17
CA GLU A 101 13.05 -9.21 -9.99
C GLU A 101 12.07 -9.92 -9.06
N LEU A 102 10.78 -9.60 -9.16
CA LEU A 102 9.75 -10.29 -8.39
C LEU A 102 9.60 -11.74 -8.85
N PRO A 103 9.27 -12.67 -7.94
CA PRO A 103 9.00 -14.04 -8.30
C PRO A 103 7.82 -14.18 -9.27
N ASP A 104 7.87 -15.21 -10.12
CA ASP A 104 6.76 -15.53 -11.03
C ASP A 104 5.41 -15.63 -10.28
N GLY A 105 4.38 -15.03 -10.88
CA GLY A 105 3.00 -15.02 -10.34
C GLY A 105 2.69 -13.87 -9.38
N TRP A 106 3.71 -13.16 -8.86
CA TRP A 106 3.49 -11.97 -8.02
C TRP A 106 2.97 -10.82 -8.87
N GLN A 107 2.16 -9.94 -8.27
CA GLN A 107 1.55 -8.81 -8.98
C GLN A 107 2.17 -7.49 -8.55
N ILE A 108 2.28 -6.57 -9.51
CA ILE A 108 2.53 -5.16 -9.30
C ILE A 108 1.25 -4.41 -9.61
N LEU A 109 0.80 -3.61 -8.66
CA LEU A 109 -0.39 -2.77 -8.78
C LEU A 109 0.05 -1.33 -8.56
N ASP A 110 0.29 -0.60 -9.64
CA ASP A 110 0.52 0.84 -9.62
C ASP A 110 -0.06 1.47 -10.90
N ILE A 111 0.00 2.79 -10.98
CA ILE A 111 -0.52 3.52 -12.13
C ILE A 111 0.19 3.17 -13.44
N ALA A 112 1.51 2.91 -13.40
CA ALA A 112 2.31 2.59 -14.58
C ALA A 112 1.96 1.21 -15.16
N HIS A 113 1.50 0.28 -14.33
CA HIS A 113 1.09 -1.07 -14.71
C HIS A 113 -0.43 -1.20 -14.89
N GLY A 114 -1.15 -0.08 -15.05
CA GLY A 114 -2.56 -0.06 -15.46
C GLY A 114 -3.58 -0.09 -14.33
N SER A 115 -3.14 0.00 -13.07
CA SER A 115 -4.03 0.27 -11.93
C SER A 115 -4.48 1.74 -11.94
N ASP A 116 -5.64 2.03 -11.35
CA ASP A 116 -6.06 3.42 -11.07
C ASP A 116 -5.70 3.86 -9.65
N GLN A 117 -4.89 3.05 -8.94
CA GLN A 117 -4.30 3.39 -7.65
C GLN A 117 -3.11 4.34 -7.85
N LEU A 118 -3.09 5.41 -7.04
CA LEU A 118 -2.04 6.44 -7.07
C LEU A 118 -0.84 6.11 -6.17
N PHE A 119 -0.92 5.02 -5.41
CA PHE A 119 0.18 4.41 -4.68
C PHE A 119 0.41 3.00 -5.26
N GLY A 120 1.53 2.41 -4.90
CA GLY A 120 1.94 1.10 -5.40
C GLY A 120 1.58 0.00 -4.42
N ARG A 121 1.31 -1.20 -4.91
CA ARG A 121 1.17 -2.41 -4.10
C ARG A 121 1.87 -3.56 -4.81
N ILE A 122 2.52 -4.43 -4.03
CA ILE A 122 2.97 -5.74 -4.51
C ILE A 122 2.21 -6.82 -3.76
N THR A 123 1.83 -7.90 -4.46
CA THR A 123 1.14 -9.03 -3.84
C THR A 123 1.82 -10.35 -4.18
N ASN A 124 1.67 -11.34 -3.30
CA ASN A 124 2.18 -12.69 -3.49
C ASN A 124 1.44 -13.52 -4.56
N GLY A 125 0.49 -12.92 -5.27
CA GLY A 125 -0.39 -13.56 -6.23
C GLY A 125 -1.63 -12.72 -6.55
N ASP A 126 -2.49 -13.22 -7.42
CA ASP A 126 -3.76 -12.58 -7.82
C ASP A 126 -5.00 -13.34 -7.31
N LYS A 127 -4.79 -14.50 -6.67
CA LYS A 127 -5.86 -15.38 -6.18
C LYS A 127 -5.42 -16.19 -4.97
N TYR A 128 -6.42 -16.73 -4.27
CA TYR A 128 -6.23 -17.70 -3.21
C TYR A 128 -5.44 -18.93 -3.71
N ASP A 129 -4.45 -19.36 -2.95
CA ASP A 129 -3.57 -20.47 -3.31
C ASP A 129 -3.28 -21.38 -2.10
N SER A 130 -3.83 -22.59 -2.16
CA SER A 130 -3.65 -23.62 -1.13
C SER A 130 -2.65 -24.70 -1.56
N CYS A 131 -1.89 -24.51 -2.64
CA CYS A 131 -0.89 -25.50 -3.03
C CYS A 131 0.18 -25.65 -1.95
N ALA A 132 0.74 -26.86 -1.81
CA ALA A 132 1.65 -27.17 -0.71
C ALA A 132 2.90 -26.27 -0.70
N GLU A 133 3.41 -25.89 -1.87
CA GLU A 133 4.56 -24.98 -2.00
C GLU A 133 4.21 -23.56 -1.50
N HIS A 134 3.07 -23.00 -1.91
CA HIS A 134 2.58 -21.70 -1.45
C HIS A 134 2.38 -21.70 0.07
N MET A 135 1.65 -22.70 0.58
CA MET A 135 1.36 -22.83 2.01
C MET A 135 2.65 -22.98 2.82
N LEU A 136 3.67 -23.67 2.31
CA LEU A 136 4.96 -23.74 2.99
C LEU A 136 5.70 -22.40 2.99
N ARG A 137 5.69 -21.68 1.86
CA ARG A 137 6.36 -20.39 1.70
C ARG A 137 5.74 -19.30 2.56
N PHE A 138 4.40 -19.23 2.61
CA PHE A 138 3.63 -18.19 3.29
C PHE A 138 3.07 -18.66 4.63
N HIS A 139 3.77 -19.57 5.30
CA HIS A 139 3.49 -20.00 6.67
C HIS A 139 2.07 -20.54 6.88
N GLY A 140 1.43 -21.13 5.89
CA GLY A 140 0.07 -21.65 5.95
C GLY A 140 -1.01 -20.60 5.69
N CYS A 141 -0.64 -19.41 5.23
CA CYS A 141 -1.56 -18.41 4.72
C CYS A 141 -1.88 -18.72 3.24
N PRO A 142 -3.15 -18.91 2.88
CA PRO A 142 -3.54 -19.15 1.49
C PRO A 142 -4.03 -17.88 0.76
N TYR A 143 -4.06 -16.75 1.47
CA TYR A 143 -4.63 -15.50 0.96
C TYR A 143 -3.69 -14.81 -0.02
N VAL A 144 -4.28 -14.00 -0.89
CA VAL A 144 -3.54 -12.92 -1.53
C VAL A 144 -3.20 -11.92 -0.45
N VAL A 145 -1.91 -11.77 -0.17
CA VAL A 145 -1.37 -10.76 0.73
C VAL A 145 -0.47 -9.82 -0.04
N GLY A 146 -0.46 -8.56 0.37
CA GLY A 146 0.37 -7.54 -0.23
C GLY A 146 0.84 -6.54 0.79
N ILE A 147 1.68 -5.63 0.33
CA ILE A 147 2.14 -4.46 1.09
C ILE A 147 1.90 -3.21 0.26
N ASP A 148 1.56 -2.11 0.94
CA ASP A 148 1.33 -0.81 0.33
C ASP A 148 2.60 0.02 0.33
N ILE A 149 2.86 0.67 -0.80
CA ILE A 149 4.06 1.42 -1.12
C ILE A 149 3.61 2.83 -1.49
N PHE A 150 3.77 3.78 -0.57
CA PHE A 150 3.36 5.16 -0.76
C PHE A 150 4.51 6.02 -1.28
N PRO A 151 4.31 6.76 -2.39
CA PRO A 151 5.27 7.75 -2.80
C PRO A 151 5.18 8.99 -1.89
N ILE A 152 6.34 9.46 -1.44
CA ILE A 152 6.51 10.75 -0.76
C ILE A 152 6.96 11.76 -1.82
N ASP A 153 6.14 12.78 -2.02
CA ASP A 153 6.30 13.81 -3.04
C ASP A 153 6.85 15.11 -2.46
N ASN A 154 7.56 15.87 -3.28
CA ASN A 154 8.09 17.16 -2.88
C ASN A 154 6.98 18.22 -2.97
N VAL A 155 6.93 19.08 -1.95
CA VAL A 155 6.04 20.25 -1.96
C VAL A 155 6.73 21.40 -2.71
N PRO A 156 6.02 22.17 -3.56
CA PRO A 156 6.59 23.35 -4.21
C PRO A 156 7.11 24.36 -3.17
N SER A 157 8.30 24.93 -3.40
CA SER A 157 8.92 25.85 -2.44
C SER A 157 8.31 27.26 -2.44
N SER A 158 7.63 27.64 -3.52
CA SER A 158 6.88 28.90 -3.59
C SER A 158 5.46 28.70 -3.06
N GLU A 159 5.03 29.55 -2.12
CA GLU A 159 3.66 29.50 -1.58
C GLU A 159 2.59 29.63 -2.67
N GLU A 160 2.85 30.43 -3.71
CA GLU A 160 1.93 30.61 -4.83
C GLU A 160 1.84 29.33 -5.69
N GLU A 161 2.99 28.73 -6.00
CA GLU A 161 3.05 27.48 -6.76
C GLU A 161 2.42 26.34 -5.99
N GLU A 162 2.70 26.22 -4.69
CA GLU A 162 2.09 25.24 -3.78
C GLU A 162 0.57 25.37 -3.79
N ARG A 163 0.07 26.60 -3.66
CA ARG A 163 -1.37 26.85 -3.64
C ARG A 163 -2.03 26.45 -4.96
N VAL A 164 -1.45 26.84 -6.09
CA VAL A 164 -1.99 26.50 -7.42
C VAL A 164 -1.94 24.99 -7.63
N TRP A 165 -0.79 24.37 -7.33
CA TRP A 165 -0.59 22.92 -7.42
C TRP A 165 -1.65 22.16 -6.60
N TYR A 166 -1.82 22.50 -5.32
CA TYR A 166 -2.79 21.84 -4.45
C TYR A 166 -4.24 22.03 -4.91
N ILE A 167 -4.62 23.22 -5.40
CA ILE A 167 -5.97 23.47 -5.94
C ILE A 167 -6.24 22.58 -7.16
N ILE A 168 -5.27 22.44 -8.08
CA ILE A 168 -5.42 21.59 -9.26
C ILE A 168 -5.55 20.12 -8.85
N LEU A 169 -4.68 19.63 -7.96
CA LEU A 169 -4.77 18.26 -7.46
C LEU A 169 -6.13 18.00 -6.80
N LYS A 170 -6.61 18.91 -5.96
CA LYS A 170 -7.88 18.75 -5.23
C LYS A 170 -9.07 18.74 -6.17
N TYR A 171 -9.02 19.57 -7.22
CA TYR A 171 -10.02 19.56 -8.28
C TYR A 171 -10.05 18.22 -9.02
N LEU A 172 -8.89 17.72 -9.48
CA LEU A 172 -8.79 16.43 -10.17
C LEU A 172 -9.25 15.26 -9.29
N GLN A 173 -8.84 15.24 -8.02
CA GLN A 173 -9.26 14.22 -7.06
C GLN A 173 -10.77 14.27 -6.81
N GLY A 174 -11.35 15.46 -6.73
CA GLY A 174 -12.81 15.63 -6.64
C GLY A 174 -13.57 15.04 -7.83
N LEU A 175 -13.00 15.13 -9.05
CA LEU A 175 -13.59 14.49 -10.23
C LEU A 175 -13.46 12.95 -10.17
N ILE A 176 -12.33 12.43 -9.71
CA ILE A 176 -12.15 10.97 -9.48
C ILE A 176 -13.16 10.47 -8.43
N TYR A 177 -13.38 11.22 -7.35
CA TYR A 177 -14.36 10.87 -6.33
C TYR A 177 -15.78 10.82 -6.90
N ARG A 178 -16.20 11.83 -7.69
CA ARG A 178 -17.50 11.84 -8.38
C ARG A 178 -17.68 10.63 -9.30
N LEU A 179 -16.64 10.25 -10.05
CA LEU A 179 -16.67 9.05 -10.90
C LEU A 179 -16.87 7.75 -10.11
N SER A 180 -16.35 7.70 -8.89
CA SER A 180 -16.28 6.48 -8.09
C SER A 180 -17.50 6.29 -7.18
N VAL A 181 -18.05 7.38 -6.65
CA VAL A 181 -19.09 7.34 -5.60
C VAL A 181 -20.42 7.93 -6.06
N ASP A 182 -20.42 8.93 -6.95
CA ASP A 182 -21.60 9.73 -7.26
C ASP A 182 -21.82 9.93 -8.77
N ARG A 183 -21.64 8.83 -9.52
CA ARG A 183 -21.70 8.86 -10.99
C ARG A 183 -23.06 9.31 -11.52
N GLU A 184 -24.14 9.00 -10.80
CA GLU A 184 -25.50 9.34 -11.20
C GLU A 184 -25.84 10.82 -10.96
N ALA A 185 -25.21 11.48 -9.98
CA ALA A 185 -25.39 12.92 -9.78
C ALA A 185 -24.53 13.79 -10.69
N TRP A 186 -23.46 13.23 -11.29
CA TRP A 186 -22.62 13.97 -12.23
C TRP A 186 -23.27 14.04 -13.62
N ARG A 187 -24.05 15.10 -13.83
CA ARG A 187 -24.79 15.33 -15.09
C ARG A 187 -23.84 15.42 -16.29
N ALA A 188 -24.32 14.98 -17.44
CA ALA A 188 -23.50 14.91 -18.65
C ALA A 188 -22.99 16.28 -19.12
N GLU A 189 -23.77 17.35 -18.92
CA GLU A 189 -23.36 18.73 -19.23
C GLU A 189 -22.23 19.20 -18.30
N ASP A 190 -22.38 18.98 -16.98
CA ASP A 190 -21.39 19.35 -15.97
C ASP A 190 -20.08 18.60 -16.19
N MET A 191 -20.16 17.31 -16.51
CA MET A 191 -19.00 16.47 -16.86
C MET A 191 -18.24 17.01 -18.08
N LYS A 192 -18.95 17.45 -19.13
CA LYS A 192 -18.31 18.04 -20.32
C LYS A 192 -17.59 19.34 -19.99
N GLU A 193 -18.19 20.17 -19.14
CA GLU A 193 -17.57 21.43 -18.71
C GLU A 193 -16.33 21.17 -17.84
N ASP A 194 -16.41 20.23 -16.91
CA ASP A 194 -15.27 19.82 -16.07
C ASP A 194 -14.12 19.25 -16.92
N ILE A 195 -14.41 18.39 -17.89
CA ILE A 195 -13.40 17.87 -18.82
C ILE A 195 -12.71 19.01 -19.58
N LYS A 196 -13.49 19.97 -20.10
CA LYS A 196 -12.93 21.11 -20.82
C LYS A 196 -12.01 21.95 -19.92
N LYS A 197 -12.41 22.19 -18.67
CA LYS A 197 -11.58 22.88 -17.68
C LYS A 197 -10.28 22.13 -17.41
N VAL A 198 -10.32 20.80 -17.24
CA VAL A 198 -9.11 19.99 -17.06
C VAL A 198 -8.18 20.08 -18.26
N GLU A 199 -8.71 19.97 -19.48
CA GLU A 199 -7.90 20.12 -20.71
C GLU A 199 -7.23 21.48 -20.82
N GLU A 200 -7.93 22.55 -20.42
CA GLU A 200 -7.41 23.93 -20.43
C GLU A 200 -6.34 24.15 -19.34
N ILE A 201 -6.61 23.75 -18.10
CA ILE A 201 -5.72 23.96 -16.94
C ILE A 201 -4.46 23.11 -17.04
N CYS A 202 -4.61 21.84 -17.42
CA CYS A 202 -3.49 20.90 -17.50
C CYS A 202 -2.83 20.87 -18.89
N HIS A 203 -3.33 21.65 -19.86
CA HIS A 203 -2.85 21.69 -21.25
C HIS A 203 -2.78 20.31 -21.92
N VAL A 204 -3.82 19.49 -21.75
CA VAL A 204 -3.90 18.09 -22.21
C VAL A 204 -5.17 17.85 -23.04
N LYS A 205 -5.26 16.66 -23.65
CA LYS A 205 -6.49 16.16 -24.26
C LYS A 205 -6.93 14.86 -23.62
N LEU A 206 -8.21 14.80 -23.22
CA LEU A 206 -8.82 13.63 -22.61
C LEU A 206 -9.66 12.88 -23.64
N PHE A 207 -9.44 11.58 -23.75
CA PHE A 207 -10.05 10.74 -24.78
C PHE A 207 -11.22 9.94 -24.22
N GLN A 208 -12.38 10.07 -24.87
CA GLN A 208 -13.62 9.40 -24.45
C GLN A 208 -13.58 7.86 -24.57
N ASN A 209 -12.70 7.32 -25.41
CA ASN A 209 -12.54 5.87 -25.59
C ASN A 209 -11.64 5.22 -24.54
N LYS A 210 -11.10 5.99 -23.59
CA LYS A 210 -10.27 5.51 -22.48
C LYS A 210 -10.98 5.79 -21.16
N SER A 211 -10.61 5.05 -20.11
CA SER A 211 -11.11 5.30 -18.76
C SER A 211 -10.77 6.74 -18.35
N LEU A 212 -11.79 7.55 -18.09
CA LEU A 212 -11.59 8.93 -17.62
C LEU A 212 -10.91 8.94 -16.25
N LYS A 213 -11.30 8.02 -15.36
CA LYS A 213 -10.69 7.88 -14.03
C LYS A 213 -9.19 7.65 -14.14
N PHE A 214 -8.78 6.72 -15.00
CA PHE A 214 -7.37 6.42 -15.24
C PHE A 214 -6.62 7.63 -15.82
N GLN A 215 -7.21 8.35 -16.77
CA GLN A 215 -6.60 9.56 -17.33
C GLN A 215 -6.41 10.66 -16.27
N LEU A 216 -7.42 10.90 -15.42
CA LEU A 216 -7.32 11.86 -14.32
C LEU A 216 -6.28 11.42 -13.29
N ALA A 217 -6.21 10.14 -12.95
CA ALA A 217 -5.18 9.60 -12.06
C ALA A 217 -3.76 9.83 -12.63
N ASN A 218 -3.57 9.64 -13.94
CA ASN A 218 -2.28 9.90 -14.59
C ASN A 218 -1.90 11.37 -14.56
N LEU A 219 -2.89 12.28 -14.64
CA LEU A 219 -2.64 13.71 -14.48
C LEU A 219 -2.21 14.05 -13.06
N ILE A 220 -2.87 13.48 -12.04
CA ILE A 220 -2.48 13.66 -10.64
C ILE A 220 -1.05 13.15 -10.41
N ASP A 221 -0.75 11.92 -10.81
CA ASP A 221 0.59 11.33 -10.66
C ASP A 221 1.66 12.14 -11.40
N GLY A 222 1.37 12.65 -12.60
CA GLY A 222 2.27 13.55 -13.32
C GLY A 222 2.49 14.89 -12.62
N LEU A 223 1.45 15.49 -12.06
CA LEU A 223 1.51 16.80 -11.39
C LEU A 223 2.29 16.76 -10.07
N VAL A 224 2.11 15.71 -9.26
CA VAL A 224 2.89 15.56 -8.01
C VAL A 224 4.38 15.34 -8.29
N GLN A 225 4.71 14.80 -9.48
CA GLN A 225 6.09 14.60 -9.92
C GLN A 225 6.75 15.81 -10.61
N VAL A 226 6.05 16.94 -10.78
CA VAL A 226 6.63 18.14 -11.45
C VAL A 226 7.80 18.70 -10.64
N TYR A 227 7.66 18.71 -9.33
CA TYR A 227 8.66 19.25 -8.43
C TYR A 227 9.60 18.13 -8.01
N ARG A 228 10.68 17.91 -8.77
CA ARG A 228 11.70 16.87 -8.48
C ARG A 228 12.94 17.42 -7.77
N THR A 229 12.88 18.64 -7.26
CA THR A 229 14.06 19.27 -6.68
C THR A 229 14.38 18.63 -5.33
N GLU A 230 15.63 18.16 -5.17
CA GLU A 230 16.17 17.78 -3.85
C GLU A 230 16.19 18.97 -2.87
N GLU A 231 15.99 20.19 -3.37
CA GLU A 231 15.94 21.44 -2.63
C GLU A 231 14.63 21.65 -1.84
N ALA A 232 13.55 20.91 -2.13
CA ALA A 232 12.29 21.10 -1.42
C ALA A 232 12.42 20.69 0.06
N GLU A 233 12.21 21.62 1.00
CA GLU A 233 12.34 21.35 2.44
C GLU A 233 11.16 20.54 3.02
N GLU A 234 10.00 20.60 2.35
CA GLU A 234 8.76 19.95 2.76
C GLU A 234 8.36 18.84 1.78
N LEU A 235 7.76 17.80 2.35
CA LEU A 235 7.31 16.59 1.69
C LEU A 235 5.85 16.30 2.06
N GLU A 236 5.10 15.65 1.17
CA GLU A 236 3.72 15.20 1.40
C GLU A 236 3.51 13.79 0.82
N LEU A 237 2.64 12.98 1.43
CA LEU A 237 2.05 11.82 0.76
C LEU A 237 0.88 12.32 -0.11
N ALA A 238 1.19 13.22 -1.05
CA ALA A 238 0.22 14.12 -1.68
C ALA A 238 -0.99 13.39 -2.27
N VAL A 239 -0.74 12.28 -2.97
CA VAL A 239 -1.78 11.47 -3.62
C VAL A 239 -2.69 10.73 -2.64
N PHE A 240 -2.18 10.37 -1.47
CA PHE A 240 -2.93 9.66 -0.44
C PHE A 240 -3.73 10.63 0.43
N ASP A 241 -3.08 11.69 0.90
CA ASP A 241 -3.68 12.71 1.76
C ASP A 241 -4.84 13.42 1.07
N ILE A 242 -4.68 13.76 -0.21
CA ILE A 242 -5.70 14.49 -0.96
C ILE A 242 -6.97 13.68 -1.18
N ALA A 243 -6.84 12.35 -1.31
CA ALA A 243 -7.99 11.45 -1.41
C ALA A 243 -8.81 11.40 -0.12
N ARG A 244 -8.22 11.80 1.01
CA ARG A 244 -8.80 11.81 2.35
C ARG A 244 -9.24 13.21 2.80
N ASP A 245 -9.07 14.22 1.94
CA ASP A 245 -9.28 15.64 2.25
C ASP A 245 -8.48 16.11 3.48
N VAL A 246 -7.29 15.55 3.68
CA VAL A 246 -6.30 15.98 4.68
C VAL A 246 -5.05 16.45 3.98
N ARG A 247 -4.10 17.01 4.75
CA ARG A 247 -2.83 17.46 4.24
C ARG A 247 -1.75 17.40 5.32
N TYR A 248 -0.84 16.45 5.19
CA TYR A 248 0.25 16.25 6.15
C TYR A 248 1.58 16.64 5.53
N LYS A 249 2.19 17.69 6.09
CA LYS A 249 3.53 18.14 5.69
C LYS A 249 4.59 17.52 6.58
N TYR A 250 5.62 16.97 5.95
CA TYR A 250 6.78 16.39 6.61
C TYR A 250 8.04 17.18 6.26
N LYS A 251 9.00 17.24 7.18
CA LYS A 251 10.31 17.81 6.86
C LYS A 251 11.13 16.79 6.07
N ARG A 252 11.79 17.22 4.99
CA ARG A 252 12.74 16.36 4.24
C ARG A 252 13.77 15.72 5.16
N SER A 253 14.30 16.51 6.11
CA SER A 253 15.33 16.06 7.04
C SER A 253 14.90 14.88 7.92
N TRP A 254 13.60 14.58 8.03
CA TRP A 254 13.12 13.39 8.73
C TRP A 254 13.42 12.08 7.98
N TYR A 255 13.56 12.14 6.66
CA TYR A 255 13.78 11.01 5.75
C TYR A 255 15.21 10.96 5.16
N GLU A 256 16.10 11.86 5.57
CA GLU A 256 17.51 11.87 5.12
C GLU A 256 18.29 10.63 5.55
N GLU A 257 17.91 10.03 6.68
CA GLU A 257 18.49 8.82 7.23
C GLU A 257 17.41 7.83 7.67
N SER A 258 17.77 6.54 7.71
CA SER A 258 16.92 5.49 8.27
C SER A 258 17.60 4.81 9.45
N ILE A 259 16.78 4.35 10.40
CA ILE A 259 17.21 3.52 11.52
C ILE A 259 16.47 2.18 11.49
N LEU A 260 17.17 1.10 11.80
CA LEU A 260 16.56 -0.24 11.89
C LEU A 260 15.90 -0.42 13.25
N THR A 261 14.62 -0.78 13.25
CA THR A 261 13.83 -1.02 14.46
C THR A 261 13.23 -2.43 14.44
N PRO A 262 13.11 -3.12 15.60
CA PRO A 262 12.42 -4.42 15.65
C PRO A 262 10.97 -4.32 15.19
N PHE A 263 10.54 -5.29 14.38
CA PHE A 263 9.16 -5.48 13.96
C PHE A 263 8.86 -6.98 13.93
N GLU A 264 8.18 -7.45 14.97
CA GLU A 264 8.02 -8.87 15.29
C GLU A 264 9.39 -9.59 15.33
N ASN A 265 9.69 -10.44 14.35
CA ASN A 265 10.93 -11.20 14.26
C ASN A 265 11.89 -10.71 13.16
N ILE A 266 11.60 -9.57 12.54
CA ILE A 266 12.47 -8.91 11.57
C ILE A 266 12.90 -7.52 12.07
N MET A 267 13.80 -6.90 11.32
CA MET A 267 14.13 -5.48 11.47
C MET A 267 13.56 -4.74 10.28
N ILE A 268 12.91 -3.60 10.52
CA ILE A 268 12.36 -2.73 9.48
C ILE A 268 13.03 -1.35 9.54
N PRO A 269 13.41 -0.74 8.40
CA PRO A 269 13.88 0.63 8.39
C PRO A 269 12.73 1.59 8.67
N ILE A 270 12.95 2.56 9.55
CA ILE A 270 12.04 3.66 9.84
C ILE A 270 12.76 5.00 9.62
N PRO A 271 12.06 6.13 9.39
CA PRO A 271 12.74 7.41 9.21
C PRO A 271 13.43 7.82 10.51
N ALA A 272 14.64 8.38 10.44
CA ALA A 272 15.34 8.86 11.64
C ALA A 272 14.52 9.93 12.38
N GLY A 273 13.75 10.74 11.64
CA GLY A 273 12.79 11.71 12.17
C GLY A 273 11.41 11.15 12.53
N TYR A 274 11.27 9.85 12.81
CA TYR A 274 9.97 9.19 13.05
C TYR A 274 9.07 9.89 14.07
N HIS A 275 9.63 10.55 15.09
CA HIS A 275 8.84 11.31 16.07
C HIS A 275 8.02 12.42 15.39
N GLY A 276 8.63 13.16 14.46
CA GLY A 276 7.95 14.20 13.71
C GLY A 276 6.86 13.64 12.81
N VAL A 277 7.16 12.55 12.09
CA VAL A 277 6.21 11.85 11.21
C VAL A 277 4.98 11.38 12.01
N LEU A 278 5.19 10.66 13.12
CA LEU A 278 4.11 10.14 13.96
C LEU A 278 3.31 11.24 14.66
N SER A 279 3.95 12.34 15.07
CA SER A 279 3.24 13.49 15.64
C SER A 279 2.33 14.19 14.63
N VAL A 280 2.73 14.26 13.36
CA VAL A 280 1.89 14.81 12.28
C VAL A 280 0.69 13.90 12.01
N LEU A 281 0.92 12.58 11.90
CA LEU A 281 -0.11 11.61 11.58
C LEU A 281 -1.13 11.38 12.72
N TYR A 282 -0.65 11.26 13.96
CA TYR A 282 -1.43 10.75 15.08
C TYR A 282 -1.51 11.70 16.29
N GLY A 283 -0.86 12.86 16.21
CA GLY A 283 -0.71 13.79 17.32
C GLY A 283 0.41 13.42 18.29
N ASN A 284 0.76 14.33 19.19
CA ASN A 284 1.88 14.16 20.12
C ASN A 284 1.68 13.03 21.15
N ASP A 285 0.47 12.51 21.28
CA ASP A 285 0.12 11.40 22.17
C ASP A 285 0.08 10.05 21.45
N TYR A 286 0.72 9.91 20.27
CA TYR A 286 0.71 8.69 19.45
C TYR A 286 1.15 7.41 20.20
N MET A 287 1.91 7.54 21.29
CA MET A 287 2.29 6.43 22.16
C MET A 287 1.12 5.85 22.98
N VAL A 288 0.01 6.57 23.11
CA VAL A 288 -1.21 6.10 23.76
C VAL A 288 -2.01 5.24 22.75
N PRO A 289 -2.27 3.96 23.05
CA PRO A 289 -3.06 3.13 22.15
C PRO A 289 -4.51 3.64 22.03
N LYS A 290 -4.96 3.85 20.78
CA LYS A 290 -6.32 4.25 20.41
C LYS A 290 -6.88 3.20 19.43
N ARG A 291 -8.07 2.67 19.70
CA ARG A 291 -8.75 1.65 18.88
C ARG A 291 -9.77 2.26 17.92
N GLU A 292 -9.40 3.36 17.28
CA GLU A 292 -10.27 4.13 16.41
C GLU A 292 -9.47 4.55 15.16
N GLY A 293 -10.15 4.80 14.05
CA GLY A 293 -9.53 5.45 12.87
C GLY A 293 -8.82 4.53 11.87
N GLY A 294 -9.32 3.32 11.63
CA GLY A 294 -8.85 2.48 10.52
C GLY A 294 -9.44 2.92 9.17
N ASP A 295 -8.59 2.97 8.14
CA ASP A 295 -8.97 3.39 6.78
C ASP A 295 -9.40 2.22 5.87
N HIS A 296 -9.37 1.01 6.41
CA HIS A 296 -9.72 -0.24 5.75
C HIS A 296 -10.55 -1.13 6.67
N GLU A 297 -11.23 -2.11 6.06
CA GLU A 297 -11.99 -3.11 6.80
C GLU A 297 -11.06 -4.17 7.37
N TYR A 298 -11.08 -4.34 8.70
CA TYR A 298 -10.39 -5.42 9.39
C TYR A 298 -11.28 -6.66 9.58
N PRO A 299 -10.78 -7.89 9.38
CA PRO A 299 -9.51 -8.22 8.73
C PRO A 299 -9.64 -8.26 7.18
N PHE A 300 -8.59 -7.93 6.44
CA PHE A 300 -8.59 -7.84 4.97
C PHE A 300 -9.04 -9.16 4.30
N TYR A 301 -8.67 -10.30 4.90
CA TYR A 301 -8.99 -11.63 4.37
C TYR A 301 -10.48 -11.97 4.47
N LYS A 302 -11.29 -11.20 5.19
CA LYS A 302 -12.74 -11.43 5.30
C LYS A 302 -13.43 -11.35 3.93
N LYS A 303 -12.98 -10.45 3.05
CA LYS A 303 -13.50 -10.36 1.67
C LYS A 303 -13.15 -11.62 0.87
N GLN A 304 -11.92 -12.09 0.98
CA GLN A 304 -11.46 -13.31 0.31
C GLN A 304 -12.20 -14.55 0.81
N ASP A 305 -12.49 -14.65 2.11
CA ASP A 305 -13.32 -15.73 2.66
C ASP A 305 -14.72 -15.76 2.02
N LEU A 306 -15.35 -14.59 1.85
CA LEU A 306 -16.68 -14.49 1.24
C LEU A 306 -16.66 -14.89 -0.24
N GLU A 307 -15.62 -14.52 -0.99
CA GLU A 307 -15.44 -14.93 -2.38
C GLU A 307 -15.26 -16.45 -2.52
N LEU A 308 -14.46 -17.05 -1.65
CA LEU A 308 -14.28 -18.51 -1.62
C LEU A 308 -15.58 -19.24 -1.29
N GLN A 309 -16.37 -18.72 -0.35
CA GLN A 309 -17.68 -19.30 -0.03
C GLN A 309 -18.62 -19.26 -1.24
N LYS A 310 -18.65 -18.14 -1.99
CA LYS A 310 -19.44 -18.04 -3.23
C LYS A 310 -19.00 -19.07 -4.26
N LEU A 311 -17.70 -19.18 -4.52
CA LEU A 311 -17.14 -20.15 -5.47
C LEU A 311 -17.48 -21.60 -5.07
N HIS A 312 -17.49 -21.92 -3.78
CA HIS A 312 -17.88 -23.24 -3.29
C HIS A 312 -19.35 -23.56 -3.51
N ILE A 313 -20.23 -22.56 -3.31
CA ILE A 313 -21.67 -22.69 -3.56
C ILE A 313 -21.92 -22.88 -5.06
N GLU A 314 -21.32 -22.04 -5.90
CA GLU A 314 -21.46 -22.12 -7.37
C GLU A 314 -20.95 -23.47 -7.91
N ARG A 315 -19.84 -24.01 -7.37
CA ARG A 315 -19.34 -25.34 -7.77
C ARG A 315 -20.30 -26.46 -7.40
N LYS A 316 -20.94 -26.37 -6.22
CA LYS A 316 -21.95 -27.34 -5.77
C LYS A 316 -23.23 -27.27 -6.61
N GLU A 317 -23.66 -26.06 -6.97
CA GLU A 317 -24.85 -25.82 -7.79
C GLU A 317 -24.64 -26.22 -9.26
N ASN A 318 -23.43 -26.02 -9.81
CA ASN A 318 -23.09 -26.36 -11.19
C ASN A 318 -22.73 -27.84 -11.40
N GLY A 319 -22.90 -28.71 -10.39
CA GLY A 319 -22.80 -30.16 -10.56
C GLY A 319 -21.41 -30.69 -10.95
N ASN A 320 -20.34 -29.91 -10.77
CA ASN A 320 -18.97 -30.36 -11.09
C ASN A 320 -18.41 -31.21 -9.93
N ASN A 321 -18.92 -32.43 -9.81
CA ASN A 321 -18.35 -33.51 -9.01
C ASN A 321 -17.16 -34.16 -9.74
N HIS A 322 -16.12 -33.38 -10.04
CA HIS A 322 -14.82 -33.96 -10.36
C HIS A 322 -13.77 -33.47 -9.36
N ALA A 323 -13.28 -34.45 -8.61
CA ALA A 323 -12.16 -34.43 -7.68
C ALA A 323 -10.90 -33.80 -8.34
N GLU A 324 -9.89 -33.27 -7.65
CA GLU A 324 -9.16 -33.76 -6.48
C GLU A 324 -8.54 -32.56 -5.72
N PHE A 325 -8.44 -32.65 -4.40
CA PHE A 325 -7.73 -31.70 -3.53
C PHE A 325 -6.26 -32.10 -3.34
#